data_AF-A0A7R7UYE9-F1
#
_entry.id   AF-A0A7R7UYE9-F1
#
_cell.length_a   1.000
_cell.length_b   1.000
_cell.length_c   1.000
_cell.angle_alpha   90.00
_cell.angle_beta   90.00
_cell.angle_gamma   90.00
#
_symmetry.space_group_name_H-M   'P 1'
#
loop_
_entity.id
_entity.type
_entity.pdbx_description
1 polymer ?
#
loop_
_entity_poly.entity_id
_entity_poly.type
_entity_poly.pdbx_seq_one_letter_code
_entity_poly.pdbx_strand_id
1 'polypeptide(L)' 'MFLIPLLLALGWWAFLLYFRIPLKQGAKGFYWIIGIGGGLAAFLSLMMVLTH' A
#
# COMPACT_ATOMS: atom_id res chain seq x y z
N MET A 1 5.47 5.15 -10.61
CA MET A 1 4.48 5.31 -9.52
C MET A 1 4.37 4.09 -8.60
N PHE A 2 4.62 2.86 -9.08
CA PHE A 2 4.63 1.63 -8.26
C PHE A 2 5.72 1.57 -7.16
N LEU A 3 6.78 2.38 -7.29
CA LEU A 3 7.92 2.35 -6.36
C LEU A 3 7.55 2.76 -4.93
N ILE A 4 6.63 3.72 -4.76
CA ILE A 4 6.20 4.20 -3.44
C ILE A 4 5.52 3.09 -2.62
N PRO A 5 4.46 2.41 -3.11
CA PRO A 5 3.83 1.33 -2.36
C PRO A 5 4.79 0.15 -2.13
N LEU A 6 5.73 -0.10 -3.05
CA LEU A 6 6.77 -1.12 -2.85
C LEU A 6 7.70 -0.75 -1.68
N LEU A 7 8.21 0.49 -1.63
CA LEU A 7 9.06 0.96 -0.53
C LEU A 7 8.32 0.95 0.82
N LEU A 8 7.04 1.33 0.84
CA LEU A 8 6.22 1.25 2.05
C LEU A 8 6.02 -0.21 2.51
N ALA A 9 5.79 -1.14 1.58
CA ALA A 9 5.65 -2.56 1.92
C ALA A 9 6.96 -3.14 2.48
N LEU A 10 8.11 -2.80 1.87
CA LEU A 10 9.43 -3.22 2.35
C LEU A 10 9.75 -2.61 3.73
N GLY A 11 9.43 -1.33 3.95
CA GLY A 11 9.59 -0.67 5.24
C GLY A 11 8.72 -1.31 6.33
N TRP A 12 7.45 -1.61 6.02
CA TRP A 12 6.55 -2.29 6.94
C TRP A 12 7.04 -3.71 7.27
N TRP A 13 7.51 -4.44 6.27
CA TRP A 13 8.10 -5.76 6.46
C TRP A 13 9.35 -5.72 7.36
N ALA A 14 10.26 -4.77 7.11
CA ALA A 14 11.46 -4.57 7.92
C ALA A 14 11.12 -4.20 9.37
N PHE A 15 10.09 -3.37 9.58
CA PHE A 15 9.56 -3.04 10.90
C PHE A 15 9.07 -4.30 11.64
N LEU A 16 8.24 -5.12 10.99
CA LEU A 16 7.74 -6.36 11.60
C LEU A 16 8.88 -7.32 11.96
N LEU A 17 9.89 -7.43 11.09
CA LEU A 17 11.09 -8.22 11.34
C LEU A 17 11.89 -7.71 12.55
N TYR A 18 12.14 -6.40 12.61
CA TYR A 18 12.93 -5.79 13.68
C TYR A 18 12.29 -6.00 15.05
N PHE A 19 10.97 -5.87 15.15
CA PHE A 19 10.22 -6.10 16.38
C PHE A 19 9.79 -7.56 16.59
N ARG A 20 10.20 -8.48 15.71
CA ARG A 20 9.79 -9.90 15.70
C ARG A 20 8.27 -10.11 15.75
N ILE A 21 7.51 -9.20 15.15
CA ILE A 21 6.07 -9.30 15.04
C ILE A 21 5.75 -10.30 13.93
N PRO A 22 4.93 -11.34 14.20
CA PRO A 22 4.51 -12.29 13.17
C PRO A 22 3.83 -11.59 12.00
N LEU A 23 4.18 -11.96 10.76
CA LEU A 23 3.60 -11.36 9.54
C LEU A 23 2.07 -11.43 9.51
N LYS A 24 1.48 -12.51 10.05
CA LYS A 24 0.03 -12.65 10.19
C LYS A 24 -0.61 -11.53 11.02
N GLN A 25 0.05 -11.07 12.08
CA GLN A 25 -0.44 -9.95 12.91
C GLN A 25 -0.25 -8.60 12.20
N GLY A 26 0.83 -8.45 11.43
CA GLY A 26 1.12 -7.24 10.65
C GLY A 26 0.37 -7.12 9.32
N ALA A 27 -0.45 -8.11 8.94
CA ALA A 27 -1.15 -8.18 7.65
C ALA A 27 -1.98 -6.92 7.36
N LYS A 28 -2.60 -6.34 8.39
CA LYS A 28 -3.40 -5.11 8.30
C LYS A 28 -2.64 -3.94 7.66
N GLY A 29 -1.34 -3.80 7.95
CA GLY A 29 -0.53 -2.73 7.35
C GLY A 29 -0.38 -2.88 5.83
N PHE A 30 -0.22 -4.11 5.34
CA PHE A 30 -0.18 -4.37 3.89
C PHE A 30 -1.52 -4.08 3.22
N TYR A 31 -2.65 -4.42 3.86
CA TYR A 31 -3.98 -4.06 3.35
C TYR A 31 -4.18 -2.55 3.25
N TRP A 32 -3.66 -1.76 4.18
CA TRP A 32 -3.70 -0.30 4.09
C TRP A 32 -2.88 0.23 2.91
N ILE A 33 -1.67 -0.30 2.70
CA ILE A 33 -0.81 0.10 1.57
C ILE A 33 -1.51 -0.21 0.24
N ILE A 34 -2.14 -1.38 0.12
CA ILE A 34 -2.92 -1.77 -1.06
C ILE A 34 -4.14 -0.87 -1.22
N GLY A 35 -4.90 -0.64 -0.14
CA GLY A 35 -6.14 0.14 -0.16
C GLY A 35 -5.91 1.60 -0.58
N ILE A 36 -4.86 2.24 -0.05
CA ILE A 36 -4.50 3.61 -0.44
C ILE A 36 -4.03 3.65 -1.90
N GLY A 37 -3.16 2.72 -2.30
CA GLY A 37 -2.67 2.66 -3.68
C GLY A 37 -3.79 2.39 -4.70
N GLY A 38 -4.68 1.45 -4.40
CA GLY A 38 -5.83 1.10 -5.22
C GLY A 38 -6.88 2.20 -5.26
N GLY A 39 -7.16 2.85 -4.13
CA GLY A 39 -8.08 3.99 -4.06
C GLY A 39 -7.58 5.17 -4.89
N LEU A 40 -6.28 5.49 -4.81
CA LEU A 40 -5.68 6.53 -5.63
C LEU A 40 -5.74 6.18 -7.12
N ALA A 41 -5.44 4.93 -7.49
CA ALA A 41 -5.55 4.47 -8.88
C ALA A 41 -6.99 4.55 -9.40
N ALA A 42 -7.98 4.12 -8.61
CA ALA A 42 -9.39 4.22 -8.95
C ALA A 42 -9.84 5.67 -9.13
N PHE A 43 -9.41 6.57 -8.23
CA PHE A 43 -9.69 8.00 -8.35
C PHE A 43 -9.08 8.59 -9.62
N LEU A 44 -7.81 8.29 -9.93
CA LEU A 44 -7.16 8.78 -11.14
C LEU A 44 -7.84 8.26 -12.41
N SER A 45 -8.22 6.98 -12.43
CA SER A 45 -8.99 6.40 -13.54
C SER A 45 -10.35 7.09 -13.70
N LEU A 46 -11.04 7.40 -12.59
CA LEU A 46 -12.28 8.18 -12.62
C LEU A 46 -12.05 9.58 -13.22
N MET A 47 -10.99 10.27 -12.80
CA MET A 47 -10.66 11.59 -13.34
C MET A 47 -10.38 11.54 -14.85
N MET A 48 -9.77 10.48 -15.38
CA MET A 48 -9.60 10.32 -16.83
C MET A 48 -10.93 10.27 -17.58
N VAL A 49 -11.94 9.60 -17.00
CA VAL A 49 -13.29 9.54 -17.59
C VAL A 49 -14.00 10.89 -17.48
N LEU A 50 -13.84 11.59 -16.36
CA LEU A 50 -14.52 12.88 -16.13
C LEU A 50 -13.87 14.06 -16.86
N THR A 51 -12.59 13.98 -17.22
CA THR A 51 -11.84 15.04 -17.93
C THR A 51 -12.04 14.95 -19.45
N HIS A 52 -13.16 14.38 -19.89
CA HIS A 52 -13.58 14.33 -21.29
C HIS A 52 -14.13 15.68 -21.78
#